data_AF-G0MU34-F1
#
_entry.id   AF-G0MU34-F1
#
_cell.length_a   1.000
_cell.length_b   1.000
_cell.length_c   1.000
_cell.angle_alpha   90.00
_cell.angle_beta   90.00
_cell.angle_gamma   90.00
#
_symmetry.space_group_name_H-M   'P 1'
#
loop_
_entity.id
_entity.type
_entity.pdbx_description
1 polymer ?
#
loop_
_entity_poly.entity_id
_entity_poly.type
_entity_poly.pdbx_seq_one_letter_code
_entity_poly.pdbx_strand_id
1 'polypeptide(L)'
;MSNIDMSVYYALTHFELNEAYKCPENMTHTRVPRPIVGTYFLISGIILILIYLPCFIVMIRSKCRAPSYQLMIILGVFDLISLLVNSIVTGILGIMGASFCTYPKFIFVTGAIGMGVVDGSLRLLYIDGHGSMCGDQFSLPTSLFIP
;
A
#
# COMPACT_ATOMS: atom_id res chain seq x y z
N MET A 1 -9.84 -25.54 9.21
CA MET A 1 -8.74 -24.67 8.73
C MET A 1 -9.04 -23.27 9.21
N SER A 2 -8.14 -22.72 10.02
CA SER A 2 -8.33 -21.45 10.74
C SER A 2 -8.02 -20.26 9.84
N ASN A 3 -8.88 -19.23 9.83
CA ASN A 3 -8.70 -18.00 9.04
C ASN A 3 -7.40 -17.22 9.36
N ILE A 4 -6.79 -17.48 10.51
CA ILE A 4 -5.55 -16.83 10.96
C ILE A 4 -4.30 -17.27 10.18
N ASP A 5 -4.31 -18.47 9.58
CA ASP A 5 -3.12 -19.06 8.93
C ASP A 5 -2.68 -18.28 7.68
N MET A 6 -3.57 -17.45 7.12
CA MET A 6 -3.35 -16.66 5.90
C MET A 6 -3.13 -15.17 6.20
N SER A 7 -3.03 -14.80 7.48
CA SER A 7 -2.87 -13.40 7.91
C SER A 7 -1.40 -12.96 7.89
N VAL A 8 -1.16 -11.69 7.55
CA VAL A 8 0.19 -11.07 7.62
C VAL A 8 0.81 -11.19 9.01
N TYR A 9 -0.01 -11.03 10.06
CA TYR A 9 0.42 -11.19 11.44
C TYR A 9 0.95 -12.61 11.75
N TYR A 10 0.32 -13.64 11.18
CA TYR A 10 0.76 -15.03 11.34
C TYR A 10 2.07 -15.28 10.59
N ALA A 11 2.19 -14.76 9.35
CA ALA A 11 3.43 -14.85 8.57
C ALA A 11 4.62 -14.07 9.18
N LEU A 12 4.38 -13.07 10.03
CA LEU A 12 5.41 -12.34 10.76
C LEU A 12 5.82 -13.03 12.08
N THR A 13 4.88 -13.73 12.72
CA THR A 13 5.11 -14.40 14.02
C THR A 13 5.65 -15.83 13.85
N HIS A 14 5.26 -16.54 12.80
CA HIS A 14 5.77 -17.85 12.45
C HIS A 14 6.77 -17.75 11.30
N PHE A 15 8.00 -18.22 11.54
CA PHE A 15 9.08 -18.17 10.54
C PHE A 15 8.89 -19.16 9.38
N GLU A 16 7.99 -20.12 9.54
CA GLU A 16 7.58 -21.13 8.55
C GLU A 16 6.34 -20.64 7.80
N LEU A 17 6.49 -20.41 6.49
CA LEU A 17 5.35 -20.09 5.63
C LEU A 17 4.56 -21.38 5.34
N ASN A 18 3.24 -21.28 5.25
CA ASN A 18 2.33 -22.43 5.08
C ASN A 18 2.77 -23.32 3.90
N GLU A 19 2.49 -24.63 3.94
CA GLU A 19 3.00 -25.58 2.93
C GLU A 19 2.59 -25.21 1.50
N ALA A 20 1.47 -24.50 1.34
CA ALA A 20 1.00 -23.96 0.06
C ALA A 20 1.96 -22.94 -0.59
N TYR A 21 2.86 -22.32 0.17
CA TYR A 21 3.85 -21.34 -0.31
C TYR A 21 5.27 -21.90 -0.38
N LYS A 22 5.48 -23.21 -0.11
CA LYS A 22 6.79 -23.86 -0.27
C LYS A 22 7.14 -23.94 -1.76
N CYS A 23 8.34 -23.51 -2.13
CA CYS A 23 8.82 -23.66 -3.50
C CYS A 23 9.27 -25.09 -3.80
N PRO A 24 8.98 -25.63 -4.99
CA PRO A 24 9.52 -26.91 -5.43
C PRO A 24 11.04 -26.80 -5.60
N GLU A 25 11.79 -27.81 -5.14
CA GLU A 25 13.27 -27.79 -5.13
C GLU A 25 13.87 -27.50 -6.51
N ASN A 26 13.19 -27.91 -7.58
CA ASN A 26 13.63 -27.78 -8.97
C ASN A 26 13.63 -26.33 -9.53
N MET A 27 13.02 -25.36 -8.83
CA MET A 27 12.95 -23.95 -9.27
C MET A 27 13.80 -23.01 -8.43
N THR A 28 14.48 -23.52 -7.40
CA THR A 28 15.31 -22.71 -6.48
C THR A 28 16.57 -22.16 -7.15
N HIS A 29 17.07 -22.82 -8.21
CA HIS A 29 18.34 -22.49 -8.86
C HIS A 29 18.23 -21.61 -10.11
N THR A 30 17.03 -21.42 -10.67
CA THR A 30 16.87 -20.71 -11.94
C THR A 30 16.60 -19.22 -11.70
N ARG A 31 17.62 -18.47 -11.30
CA ARG A 31 17.56 -17.00 -11.33
C ARG A 31 17.54 -16.56 -12.79
N VAL A 32 16.40 -16.05 -13.25
CA VAL A 32 16.28 -15.39 -14.56
C VAL A 32 16.31 -13.88 -14.33
N PRO A 33 17.50 -13.26 -14.26
CA PRO A 33 17.59 -11.83 -14.06
C PRO A 33 16.96 -11.11 -15.27
N ARG A 34 16.03 -10.20 -14.99
CA ARG A 34 15.47 -9.27 -15.98
C ARG A 34 15.88 -7.84 -15.57
N PRO A 35 17.19 -7.53 -15.58
CA PRO A 35 17.73 -6.34 -14.95
C PRO A 35 17.25 -5.06 -15.65
N ILE A 36 16.97 -5.14 -16.95
CA ILE A 36 16.45 -4.03 -17.75
C ILE A 36 15.11 -3.55 -17.18
N VAL A 37 14.15 -4.47 -17.00
CA VAL A 37 12.81 -4.14 -16.48
C VAL A 37 12.89 -3.65 -15.02
N GLY A 38 13.72 -4.30 -14.19
CA GLY A 38 13.92 -3.88 -12.80
C GLY A 38 14.47 -2.46 -12.69
N THR A 39 15.44 -2.11 -13.53
CA THR A 39 16.05 -0.77 -13.55
C THR A 39 15.07 0.30 -14.00
N TYR A 40 14.27 0.02 -15.05
CA TYR A 40 13.21 0.92 -15.49
C TYR A 40 12.18 1.20 -14.39
N PHE A 41 11.75 0.18 -13.64
CA PHE A 41 10.82 0.34 -12.52
C PHE A 41 11.40 1.15 -11.37
N LEU A 42 12.71 1.01 -11.10
CA LEU A 42 13.40 1.74 -10.04
C LEU A 42 13.54 3.22 -10.40
N ILE A 43 13.96 3.52 -11.65
CA ILE A 43 14.10 4.89 -12.14
C ILE A 43 12.73 5.60 -12.19
N SER A 44 11.69 4.93 -12.72
CA SER A 44 10.36 5.52 -12.79
C SER A 44 9.78 5.79 -11.40
N GLY A 45 10.01 4.91 -10.43
CA GLY A 45 9.61 5.15 -9.04
C GLY A 45 10.30 6.34 -8.40
N ILE A 46 11.61 6.49 -8.59
CA ILE A 46 12.36 7.65 -8.07
C ILE A 46 11.78 8.95 -8.64
N ILE A 47 11.48 8.98 -9.94
CA ILE A 47 10.86 10.14 -10.59
C ILE A 47 9.48 10.43 -9.98
N LEU A 48 8.65 9.39 -9.79
CA LEU A 48 7.34 9.54 -9.18
C LEU A 48 7.42 10.07 -7.74
N ILE A 49 8.34 9.57 -6.92
CA ILE A 49 8.57 10.06 -5.55
C ILE A 49 8.97 11.53 -5.54
N LEU A 50 9.86 11.92 -6.47
CA LEU A 50 10.30 13.32 -6.60
C LEU A 50 9.16 14.27 -6.99
N ILE A 51 8.21 13.81 -7.80
CA ILE A 51 7.02 14.59 -8.19
C ILE A 51 5.95 14.56 -7.08
N TYR A 52 5.87 13.46 -6.32
CA TYR A 52 4.88 13.29 -5.26
C TYR A 52 5.18 14.14 -4.03
N LEU A 53 6.45 14.25 -3.62
CA LEU A 53 6.87 15.07 -2.49
C LEU A 53 6.41 16.54 -2.58
N PRO A 54 6.63 17.28 -3.67
CA PRO A 54 6.14 18.65 -3.79
C PRO A 54 4.61 18.70 -3.83
N CYS A 55 3.94 17.75 -4.47
CA CYS A 55 2.47 17.65 -4.48
C CYS A 55 1.92 17.52 -3.06
N PHE A 56 2.53 16.64 -2.26
CA PHE A 56 2.16 16.42 -0.86
C PHE A 56 2.44 17.66 0.02
N ILE A 57 3.54 18.37 -0.22
CA ILE A 57 3.86 19.62 0.51
C ILE A 57 2.80 20.70 0.23
N VAL A 58 2.35 20.85 -1.02
CA VAL A 58 1.25 21.77 -1.36
C VAL A 58 -0.05 21.34 -0.67
N MET A 59 -0.33 20.02 -0.65
CA MET A 59 -1.45 19.44 0.10
C MET A 59 -1.29 19.50 1.64
N ILE A 60 -0.17 19.89 2.21
CA ILE A 60 -0.12 20.18 3.66
C ILE A 60 -0.25 21.69 3.90
N ARG A 61 0.25 22.50 2.97
CA ARG A 61 0.20 23.96 3.03
C ARG A 61 -1.21 24.53 2.86
N SER A 62 -2.07 23.89 2.06
CA SER A 62 -3.44 24.36 1.86
C SER A 62 -4.31 24.01 3.09
N LYS A 63 -4.33 24.87 4.11
CA LYS A 63 -5.13 24.67 5.33
C LYS A 63 -6.65 24.78 5.05
N CYS A 64 -7.26 23.72 4.54
CA CYS A 64 -8.71 23.57 4.53
C CYS A 64 -9.15 22.76 5.77
N ARG A 65 -10.00 23.35 6.62
CA ARG A 65 -10.50 22.76 7.88
C ARG A 65 -11.55 21.65 7.66
N ALA A 66 -11.84 21.30 6.42
CA ALA A 66 -12.86 20.33 6.06
C ALA A 66 -12.36 18.89 6.26
N PRO A 67 -13.23 17.95 6.69
CA PRO A 67 -12.87 16.55 6.89
C PRO A 67 -12.40 15.85 5.59
N SER A 68 -12.88 16.30 4.42
CA SER A 68 -12.44 15.81 3.10
C SER A 68 -10.95 16.05 2.85
N TYR A 69 -10.39 17.13 3.40
CA TYR A 69 -8.98 17.45 3.24
C TYR A 69 -8.07 16.50 4.04
N GLN A 70 -8.54 16.06 5.21
CA GLN A 70 -7.82 15.07 6.02
C GLN A 70 -7.76 13.71 5.32
N LEU A 71 -8.86 13.31 4.68
CA LEU A 71 -8.90 12.07 3.90
C LEU A 71 -7.95 12.13 2.68
N MET A 72 -7.92 13.25 1.97
CA MET A 72 -7.00 13.43 0.83
C MET A 72 -5.52 13.33 1.25
N ILE A 73 -5.15 13.87 2.42
CA ILE A 73 -3.80 13.72 2.98
C ILE A 73 -3.52 12.25 3.34
N ILE A 74 -4.45 11.58 4.01
CA ILE A 74 -4.27 10.17 4.43
C ILE A 74 -4.07 9.28 3.20
N LEU A 75 -4.90 9.44 2.17
CA LEU A 75 -4.77 8.73 0.89
C LEU A 75 -3.41 9.00 0.24
N GLY A 76 -2.96 10.26 0.23
CA GLY A 76 -1.64 10.62 -0.32
C GLY A 76 -0.46 9.97 0.42
N VAL A 77 -0.56 9.82 1.75
CA VAL A 77 0.47 9.11 2.54
C VAL A 77 0.47 7.61 2.21
N PHE A 78 -0.70 6.98 2.13
CA PHE A 78 -0.80 5.56 1.76
C PHE A 78 -0.29 5.27 0.36
N ASP A 79 -0.54 6.17 -0.58
CA ASP A 79 -0.05 6.06 -1.95
C ASP A 79 1.48 6.21 -2.02
N LEU A 80 2.07 7.14 -1.26
CA LEU A 80 3.52 7.27 -1.16
C LEU A 80 4.19 6.00 -0.59
N ILE A 81 3.63 5.43 0.49
CA ILE A 81 4.13 4.19 1.08
C ILE A 81 4.01 3.03 0.08
N SER A 82 2.89 2.95 -0.63
CA SER A 82 2.65 1.91 -1.63
C SER A 82 3.57 2.03 -2.83
N LEU A 83 3.82 3.24 -3.33
CA LEU A 83 4.76 3.51 -4.41
C LEU A 83 6.19 3.13 -4.02
N LEU A 84 6.62 3.50 -2.81
CA LEU A 84 7.94 3.15 -2.29
C LEU A 84 8.11 1.64 -2.23
N VAL A 85 7.16 0.94 -1.61
CA VAL A 85 7.19 -0.52 -1.52
C VAL A 85 7.15 -1.13 -2.92
N ASN A 86 6.17 -0.78 -3.75
CA ASN A 86 5.96 -1.45 -5.02
C ASN A 86 7.09 -1.19 -6.03
N SER A 87 7.61 0.03 -6.12
CA SER A 87 8.70 0.33 -7.06
C SER A 87 10.08 -0.11 -6.56
N ILE A 88 10.43 0.16 -5.29
CA ILE A 88 11.76 -0.18 -4.76
C ILE A 88 11.89 -1.70 -4.65
N VAL A 89 10.87 -2.37 -4.13
CA VAL A 89 10.89 -3.83 -3.96
C VAL A 89 10.89 -4.53 -5.30
N THR A 90 10.00 -4.16 -6.22
CA THR A 90 9.97 -4.76 -7.56
C THR A 90 11.24 -4.46 -8.34
N GLY A 91 11.81 -3.26 -8.21
CA GLY A 91 13.06 -2.88 -8.85
C GLY A 91 14.24 -3.71 -8.35
N ILE A 92 14.41 -3.83 -7.04
CA ILE A 92 15.49 -4.63 -6.42
C ILE A 92 15.31 -6.12 -6.75
N LEU A 93 14.09 -6.65 -6.63
CA LEU A 93 13.78 -8.04 -6.97
C LEU A 93 14.07 -8.32 -8.44
N GLY A 94 13.72 -7.40 -9.34
CA GLY A 94 13.96 -7.49 -10.78
C GLY A 94 15.45 -7.48 -11.16
N ILE A 95 16.26 -6.67 -10.47
CA ILE A 95 17.72 -6.63 -10.65
C ILE A 95 18.37 -7.91 -10.13
N MET A 96 17.95 -8.40 -8.96
CA MET A 96 18.47 -9.64 -8.39
C MET A 96 17.96 -10.90 -9.08
N GLY A 97 16.97 -10.79 -9.98
CA GLY A 97 16.29 -11.95 -10.57
C GLY A 97 15.65 -12.84 -9.51
N ALA A 98 15.25 -12.25 -8.38
CA ALA A 98 14.76 -12.97 -7.22
C ALA A 98 13.30 -13.37 -7.44
N SER A 99 13.04 -14.68 -7.45
CA SER A 99 11.70 -15.26 -7.45
C SER A 99 11.11 -15.30 -6.04
N PHE A 100 9.81 -15.60 -5.94
CA PHE A 100 9.09 -15.83 -4.67
C PHE A 100 9.83 -16.77 -3.72
N CYS A 101 10.68 -17.67 -4.24
CA CYS A 101 11.44 -18.63 -3.46
C CYS A 101 12.62 -18.03 -2.67
N THR A 102 13.17 -16.89 -3.09
CA THR A 102 14.35 -16.29 -2.44
C THR A 102 13.96 -15.46 -1.22
N TYR A 103 12.85 -14.71 -1.32
CA TYR A 103 12.35 -13.83 -0.26
C TYR A 103 10.82 -13.91 -0.13
N PRO A 104 10.25 -15.09 0.21
CA PRO A 104 8.80 -15.30 0.23
C PRO A 104 8.08 -14.38 1.21
N LYS A 105 8.70 -14.09 2.36
CA LYS A 105 8.16 -13.21 3.40
C LYS A 105 7.99 -11.78 2.92
N PHE A 106 9.02 -11.26 2.24
CA PHE A 106 9.04 -9.89 1.79
C PHE A 106 7.94 -9.66 0.75
N ILE A 107 7.89 -10.53 -0.25
CA ILE A 107 6.91 -10.44 -1.33
C ILE A 107 5.47 -10.60 -0.82
N PHE A 108 5.26 -11.48 0.17
CA PHE A 108 3.96 -11.64 0.82
C PHE A 108 3.51 -10.37 1.56
N VAL A 109 4.39 -9.78 2.37
CA VAL A 109 4.10 -8.54 3.12
C VAL A 109 3.83 -7.39 2.16
N THR A 110 4.64 -7.21 1.13
CA THR A 110 4.46 -6.12 0.16
C THR A 110 3.17 -6.28 -0.66
N GLY A 111 2.82 -7.52 -1.03
CA GLY A 111 1.56 -7.82 -1.71
C GLY A 111 0.34 -7.55 -0.83
N ALA A 112 0.41 -7.87 0.46
CA ALA A 112 -0.66 -7.59 1.40
C ALA A 112 -0.86 -6.09 1.66
N ILE A 113 0.23 -5.30 1.70
CA ILE A 113 0.16 -3.84 1.78
C ILE A 113 -0.54 -3.29 0.53
N GLY A 114 -0.19 -3.79 -0.66
CA GLY A 114 -0.82 -3.40 -1.92
C GLY A 114 -2.33 -3.63 -1.91
N MET A 115 -2.77 -4.85 -1.55
CA MET A 115 -4.20 -5.20 -1.45
C MET A 115 -4.93 -4.32 -0.43
N GLY A 116 -4.34 -4.12 0.76
CA GLY A 116 -4.93 -3.28 1.81
C GLY A 116 -5.12 -1.82 1.37
N VAL A 117 -4.25 -1.30 0.52
CA VAL A 117 -4.37 0.05 -0.03
C VAL A 117 -5.50 0.15 -1.05
N VAL A 118 -5.71 -0.86 -1.92
CA VAL A 118 -6.81 -0.81 -2.92
C VAL A 118 -8.18 -0.87 -2.23
N ASP A 119 -8.34 -1.82 -1.30
CA ASP A 119 -9.57 -1.99 -0.53
C ASP A 119 -9.81 -0.81 0.40
N GLY A 120 -8.74 -0.29 1.02
CA GLY A 120 -8.78 0.90 1.87
C GLY A 120 -9.17 2.16 1.11
N SER A 121 -8.60 2.37 -0.10
CA SER A 121 -8.87 3.53 -0.94
C SER A 121 -10.31 3.54 -1.45
N LEU A 122 -10.83 2.39 -1.89
CA LEU A 122 -12.23 2.26 -2.32
C LEU A 122 -13.19 2.55 -1.17
N ARG A 123 -12.90 2.03 0.02
CA ARG A 123 -13.74 2.26 1.21
C ARG A 123 -13.65 3.72 1.69
N LEU A 124 -12.50 4.36 1.59
CA LEU A 124 -12.35 5.78 1.87
C LEU A 124 -13.12 6.64 0.87
N LEU A 125 -13.06 6.31 -0.42
CA LEU A 125 -13.83 6.99 -1.49
C LEU A 125 -15.33 6.76 -1.34
N TYR A 126 -15.76 5.60 -0.86
CA TYR A 126 -17.17 5.36 -0.54
C TYR A 126 -17.64 6.22 0.64
N ILE A 127 -16.81 6.35 1.69
CA ILE A 127 -17.09 7.22 2.84
C ILE A 127 -17.05 8.70 2.42
N ASP A 128 -16.13 9.11 1.54
CA ASP A 128 -16.08 10.47 0.98
C ASP A 128 -17.26 10.73 0.03
N GLY A 129 -17.70 9.74 -0.74
CA GLY A 129 -18.91 9.80 -1.57
C GLY A 129 -20.20 9.93 -0.75
N HIS A 130 -20.27 9.26 0.41
CA HIS A 130 -21.37 9.41 1.36
C HIS A 130 -21.24 10.69 2.22
N GLY A 131 -20.00 11.13 2.48
CA GLY A 131 -19.63 12.34 3.21
C GLY A 131 -19.64 13.61 2.36
N SER A 132 -19.70 13.50 1.04
CA SER A 132 -19.90 14.64 0.11
C SER A 132 -21.34 15.16 0.15
N MET A 133 -22.26 14.48 0.86
CA MET A 133 -23.52 15.08 1.33
C MET A 133 -23.33 15.99 2.56
N CYS A 134 -22.09 16.15 3.06
CA CYS A 134 -21.75 16.95 4.25
C CYS A 134 -21.00 18.25 3.88
N GLY A 135 -21.41 18.88 2.78
CA GLY A 135 -21.48 20.35 2.75
C GLY A 135 -22.67 20.89 3.56
N ASP A 136 -23.65 20.04 3.89
CA ASP A 136 -24.90 20.43 4.56
C ASP A 136 -25.08 19.87 5.99
N GLN A 137 -24.07 19.20 6.59
CA GLN A 137 -24.19 18.67 7.96
C GLN A 137 -23.16 19.21 8.97
N PHE A 138 -22.22 20.06 8.55
CA PHE A 138 -21.39 20.82 9.51
C PHE A 138 -21.99 22.20 9.88
N SER A 139 -23.14 22.55 9.29
CA SER A 139 -24.01 23.64 9.73
C SER A 139 -25.30 23.04 10.33
N LEU A 140 -25.45 23.17 11.65
CA LEU A 140 -26.60 22.82 12.52
C LEU A 140 -26.74 21.38 13.06
N PRO A 141 -26.99 21.22 14.38
CA PRO A 141 -26.36 21.93 15.49
C PRO A 141 -25.98 21.01 16.68
N THR A 142 -25.21 21.58 17.58
CA THR A 142 -25.17 21.32 19.03
C THR A 142 -26.57 21.28 19.68
N SER A 143 -27.39 20.26 19.42
CA SER A 143 -28.71 20.11 20.08
C SER A 143 -29.17 18.67 20.33
N LEU A 144 -28.28 17.67 20.30
CA LEU A 144 -28.63 16.30 20.69
C LEU A 144 -27.83 15.82 21.90
N PHE A 145 -27.90 16.64 22.96
CA PHE A 145 -27.65 16.21 24.34
C PHE A 145 -28.93 16.56 25.13
N ILE A 146 -29.55 15.53 25.74
CA ILE A 146 -30.67 15.58 26.73
C ILE A 146 -32.07 15.66 26.07
N PRO A 147 -33.11 14.90 26.51
CA PRO A 147 -33.38 14.37 27.85
C PRO A 147 -32.97 12.93 28.16
#